data_AF-A0A0G1VMQ4-F1
#
_entry.id   AF-A0A0G1VMQ4-F1
#
_cell.length_a   1.000
_cell.length_b   1.000
_cell.length_c   1.000
_cell.angle_alpha   90.00
_cell.angle_beta   90.00
_cell.angle_gamma   90.00
#
_symmetry.space_group_name_H-M   'P 1'
#
loop_
_entity.id
_entity.type
_entity.pdbx_description
1 polymer ?
#
loop_
_entity_poly.entity_id
_entity_poly.type
_entity_poly.pdbx_seq_one_letter_code
_entity_poly.pdbx_strand_id
1 'polypeptide(L)'
;MEPRTKEIIVNVSIIAVVIVLCIVGYFLFVKNDAIKAALSGSDTAVIDETVAAGADVTKTVAQIAELNKAVEDTNKLLSSSTFTDLRDFSVTVPKEAIGRANPFVSTEWKLKALAREKAAGKK
;
A
#
# COMPACT_ATOMS: atom_id res chain seq x y z
N MET A 1 -38.07 14.04 -72.05
CA MET A 1 -36.66 14.00 -71.59
C MET A 1 -35.79 13.87 -72.82
N GLU A 2 -35.01 14.90 -73.14
CA GLU A 2 -34.19 14.92 -74.35
C GLU A 2 -33.17 13.77 -74.37
N PRO A 3 -32.85 13.20 -75.54
CA PRO A 3 -31.92 12.08 -75.68
C PRO A 3 -30.53 12.40 -75.11
N ARG A 4 -30.08 13.66 -75.26
CA ARG A 4 -28.83 14.18 -74.71
C ARG A 4 -28.76 14.09 -73.18
N THR A 5 -29.87 14.37 -72.49
CA THR A 5 -29.91 14.30 -71.03
C THR A 5 -29.78 12.86 -70.53
N LYS A 6 -30.32 11.89 -71.27
CA LYS A 6 -30.23 10.46 -70.91
C LYS A 6 -28.80 9.94 -71.03
N GLU A 7 -28.09 10.32 -72.10
CA GLU A 7 -26.69 9.94 -72.31
C GLU A 7 -25.78 10.50 -71.22
N ILE A 8 -25.99 11.76 -70.81
CA ILE A 8 -25.21 12.37 -69.72
C ILE A 8 -25.44 11.64 -68.39
N ILE A 9 -26.70 11.31 -68.06
CA ILE A 9 -27.03 10.59 -66.82
C ILE A 9 -26.40 9.19 -66.81
N VAL A 10 -26.42 8.48 -67.94
CA VAL A 10 -25.82 7.15 -68.06
C VAL A 10 -24.30 7.22 -67.95
N ASN A 11 -23.64 8.20 -68.56
CA ASN A 11 -22.19 8.34 -68.42
C ASN A 11 -21.78 8.68 -66.99
N VAL A 12 -22.51 9.58 -66.32
CA VAL A 12 -22.25 9.93 -64.93
C VAL A 12 -22.44 8.73 -64.00
N SER A 13 -23.47 7.90 -64.23
CA SER A 13 -23.71 6.72 -63.41
C SER A 13 -22.61 5.65 -63.59
N ILE A 14 -22.12 5.44 -64.83
CA ILE A 14 -21.01 4.53 -65.11
C ILE A 14 -19.74 5.01 -64.39
N ILE A 15 -19.43 6.31 -64.47
CA ILE A 15 -18.26 6.89 -63.78
C ILE A 15 -18.38 6.70 -62.27
N ALA A 16 -19.56 6.92 -61.69
CA ALA A 16 -19.80 6.73 -60.26
C ALA A 16 -19.56 5.27 -59.83
N VAL A 17 -20.04 4.29 -60.62
CA VAL A 17 -19.84 2.86 -60.33
C VAL A 17 -18.36 2.49 -60.39
N VAL A 18 -17.61 3.01 -61.37
CA VAL A 18 -16.17 2.75 -61.49
C VAL A 18 -15.40 3.30 -60.29
N ILE A 19 -15.74 4.52 -59.83
CA ILE A 19 -15.10 5.12 -58.64
C ILE A 19 -15.35 4.25 -57.40
N VAL A 20 -16.58 3.77 -57.20
CA VAL A 20 -16.90 2.88 -56.06
C VAL A 20 -16.10 1.58 -56.14
N LEU A 21 -15.98 0.97 -57.32
CA LEU A 21 -15.17 -0.23 -57.50
C LEU A 21 -13.68 0.02 -57.23
N CYS A 22 -13.14 1.16 -57.65
CA CYS A 22 -11.75 1.53 -57.35
C CYS A 22 -11.53 1.72 -55.84
N ILE A 23 -12.46 2.38 -55.14
CA ILE A 23 -12.38 2.58 -53.68
C ILE A 23 -12.44 1.23 -52.97
N VAL A 24 -13.41 0.37 -53.31
CA VAL A 24 -13.56 -0.96 -52.71
C VAL A 24 -12.34 -1.83 -53.00
N GLY A 25 -11.87 -1.83 -54.24
CA GLY A 25 -10.66 -2.55 -54.65
C GLY A 25 -9.42 -2.08 -53.88
N TYR A 26 -9.23 -0.77 -53.73
CA TYR A 26 -8.15 -0.18 -52.94
C TYR A 26 -8.25 -0.57 -51.46
N PHE A 27 -9.44 -0.49 -50.85
CA PHE A 27 -9.65 -0.89 -49.47
C PHE A 27 -9.38 -2.37 -49.22
N LEU A 28 -9.74 -3.24 -50.18
CA LEU A 28 -9.45 -4.67 -50.08
C LEU A 28 -7.96 -4.96 -50.22
N PHE A 29 -7.26 -4.32 -51.16
CA PHE A 29 -5.81 -4.51 -51.31
C PHE A 29 -5.02 -3.96 -50.13
N VAL A 30 -5.30 -2.73 -49.69
CA VAL A 30 -4.57 -2.08 -48.58
C VAL A 30 -4.82 -2.80 -47.26
N LYS A 31 -6.04 -3.26 -46.99
CA LYS A 31 -6.29 -4.08 -45.78
C LYS A 31 -5.56 -5.42 -45.84
N ASN A 32 -5.51 -6.06 -47.00
CA ASN A 32 -4.88 -7.37 -47.13
C ASN A 32 -3.34 -7.28 -47.04
N ASP A 33 -2.74 -6.22 -47.60
CA ASP A 33 -1.31 -5.95 -47.47
C ASP A 33 -0.95 -5.48 -46.05
N ALA A 34 -1.81 -4.71 -45.37
CA ALA A 34 -1.61 -4.36 -43.97
C ALA A 34 -1.69 -5.60 -43.05
N ILE A 35 -2.61 -6.54 -43.32
CA ILE A 35 -2.72 -7.80 -42.58
C ILE A 35 -1.54 -8.72 -42.90
N LYS A 36 -1.09 -8.82 -44.16
CA LYS A 36 0.10 -9.58 -44.54
C LYS A 36 1.40 -8.99 -43.97
N ALA A 37 1.51 -7.67 -43.91
CA ALA A 37 2.66 -6.98 -43.30
C ALA A 37 2.68 -7.17 -41.77
N ALA A 38 1.51 -7.16 -41.11
CA ALA A 38 1.40 -7.51 -39.68
C ALA A 38 1.82 -8.96 -39.42
N LEU A 39 1.34 -9.91 -40.24
CA LEU A 39 1.60 -11.34 -40.08
C LEU A 39 3.05 -11.77 -40.37
N SER A 40 3.84 -10.93 -41.07
CA SER A 40 5.19 -11.30 -41.52
C SER A 40 6.33 -10.67 -40.70
N GLY A 41 6.05 -9.81 -39.71
CA GLY A 41 7.08 -8.94 -39.15
C GLY A 41 7.22 -8.81 -37.63
N SER A 42 6.20 -9.09 -36.80
CA SER A 42 6.29 -8.61 -35.40
C SER A 42 5.35 -9.27 -34.39
N ASP A 43 4.47 -10.19 -34.78
CA ASP A 43 3.41 -10.64 -33.87
C ASP A 43 3.95 -11.43 -32.66
N THR A 44 5.00 -12.24 -32.79
CA THR A 44 5.53 -13.01 -31.65
C THR A 44 6.22 -12.13 -30.60
N ALA A 45 6.92 -11.06 -31.01
CA ALA A 45 7.59 -10.15 -30.08
C ALA A 45 6.62 -9.22 -29.34
N VAL A 46 5.58 -8.75 -30.04
CA VAL A 46 4.55 -7.87 -29.45
C VAL A 46 3.61 -8.65 -28.53
N ILE A 47 3.33 -9.92 -28.83
CA ILE A 47 2.55 -10.80 -27.94
C ILE A 47 3.31 -11.07 -26.64
N ASP A 48 4.62 -11.38 -26.69
CA ASP A 48 5.41 -11.60 -25.46
C ASP A 48 5.50 -10.32 -24.61
N GLU A 49 5.70 -9.15 -25.22
CA GLU A 49 5.75 -7.88 -24.51
C GLU A 49 4.38 -7.49 -23.91
N THR A 50 3.28 -7.78 -24.61
CA THR A 50 1.91 -7.54 -24.11
C THR A 50 1.53 -8.50 -22.98
N VAL A 51 1.96 -9.77 -23.06
CA VAL A 51 1.75 -10.76 -21.99
C VAL A 51 2.58 -10.41 -20.76
N ALA A 52 3.82 -9.96 -20.93
CA ALA A 52 4.67 -9.50 -19.82
C ALA A 52 4.08 -8.24 -19.15
N ALA A 53 3.65 -7.24 -19.94
CA ALA A 53 2.98 -6.05 -19.42
C ALA A 53 1.66 -6.39 -18.70
N GLY A 54 0.88 -7.34 -19.20
CA GLY A 54 -0.33 -7.82 -18.54
C GLY A 54 -0.07 -8.52 -17.20
N ALA A 55 1.02 -9.29 -17.11
CA ALA A 55 1.45 -9.93 -15.88
C ALA A 55 1.89 -8.91 -14.82
N ASP A 56 2.62 -7.88 -15.22
CA ASP A 56 3.08 -6.81 -14.33
C ASP A 56 1.91 -5.93 -13.82
N VAL A 57 0.93 -5.64 -14.68
CA VAL A 57 -0.29 -4.95 -14.27
C VAL A 57 -1.08 -5.78 -13.26
N THR A 58 -1.25 -7.08 -13.51
CA THR A 58 -1.98 -7.98 -12.61
C THR A 58 -1.29 -8.08 -11.24
N LYS A 59 0.04 -8.16 -11.23
CA LYS A 59 0.84 -8.14 -10.00
C LYS A 59 0.68 -6.83 -9.23
N THR A 60 0.70 -5.69 -9.94
CA THR A 60 0.53 -4.37 -9.33
C THR A 60 -0.86 -4.21 -8.72
N VAL A 61 -1.91 -4.66 -9.41
CA VAL A 61 -3.28 -4.64 -8.87
C VAL A 61 -3.42 -5.52 -7.63
N ALA A 62 -2.81 -6.70 -7.63
CA ALA A 62 -2.80 -7.58 -6.46
C ALA A 62 -2.09 -6.93 -5.26
N GLN A 63 -0.95 -6.27 -5.48
CA GLN A 63 -0.21 -5.56 -4.44
C GLN A 63 -1.01 -4.37 -3.87
N ILE A 64 -1.75 -3.64 -4.71
CA ILE A 64 -2.61 -2.54 -4.25
C ILE A 64 -3.77 -3.07 -3.39
N ALA A 65 -4.37 -4.20 -3.78
CA ALA A 65 -5.44 -4.84 -3.01
C ALA A 65 -4.93 -5.32 -1.64
N GLU A 66 -3.74 -5.92 -1.60
CA GLU A 66 -3.08 -6.34 -0.36
C GLU A 66 -2.75 -5.16 0.55
N LEU A 67 -2.23 -4.06 -0.03
CA LEU A 67 -1.94 -2.84 0.73
C LEU A 67 -3.20 -2.23 1.35
N ASN A 68 -4.29 -2.12 0.58
CA ASN A 68 -5.57 -1.61 1.10
C ASN A 68 -6.09 -2.46 2.26
N LYS A 69 -5.97 -3.78 2.15
CA LYS A 69 -6.34 -4.69 3.24
C LYS A 69 -5.48 -4.49 4.48
N ALA A 70 -4.16 -4.38 4.31
CA ALA A 70 -3.23 -4.14 5.41
C ALA A 70 -3.53 -2.83 6.15
N VAL A 71 -3.89 -1.77 5.41
CA VAL A 71 -4.31 -0.48 5.99
C VAL A 71 -5.62 -0.63 6.79
N GLU A 72 -6.60 -1.34 6.25
CA GLU A 72 -7.88 -1.59 6.95
C GLU A 72 -7.68 -2.39 8.24
N ASP A 73 -6.89 -3.46 8.17
CA ASP A 73 -6.58 -4.32 9.33
C ASP A 73 -5.80 -3.54 10.39
N THR A 74 -4.87 -2.67 9.99
CA THR A 74 -4.14 -1.79 10.91
C THR A 74 -5.08 -0.80 11.60
N ASN A 75 -6.01 -0.19 10.87
CA ASN A 75 -7.00 0.71 11.49
C ASN A 75 -7.90 -0.02 12.48
N LYS A 76 -8.31 -1.26 12.18
CA LYS A 76 -9.09 -2.09 13.12
C LYS A 76 -8.26 -2.44 14.37
N LEU A 77 -6.98 -2.73 14.21
CA LEU A 77 -6.07 -3.01 15.32
C LEU A 77 -5.90 -1.79 16.23
N LEU A 78 -5.64 -0.61 15.64
CA LEU A 78 -5.47 0.65 16.38
C LEU A 78 -6.77 1.11 17.04
N SER A 79 -7.91 0.80 16.45
CA SER A 79 -9.24 1.07 17.01
C SER A 79 -9.72 -0.02 17.96
N SER A 80 -8.95 -1.11 18.14
CA SER A 80 -9.35 -2.20 19.02
C SER A 80 -9.33 -1.75 20.47
N SER A 81 -10.27 -2.28 21.27
CA SER A 81 -10.33 -1.99 22.70
C SER A 81 -9.03 -2.39 23.42
N THR A 82 -8.36 -3.45 22.97
CA THR A 82 -7.09 -3.91 23.55
C THR A 82 -5.95 -2.91 23.35
N PHE A 83 -5.92 -2.18 22.22
CA PHE A 83 -4.88 -1.17 21.95
C PHE A 83 -5.17 0.17 22.64
N THR A 84 -6.46 0.50 22.83
CA THR A 84 -6.91 1.73 23.49
C THR A 84 -7.04 1.59 25.02
N ASP A 85 -7.09 0.37 25.54
CA ASP A 85 -7.13 0.07 26.98
C ASP A 85 -5.71 0.15 27.57
N LEU A 86 -5.31 1.36 27.98
CA LEU A 86 -4.14 1.60 28.83
C LEU A 86 -4.39 1.01 30.21
N ARG A 87 -4.27 -0.30 30.33
CA ARG A 87 -4.35 -0.97 31.63
C ARG A 87 -3.18 -0.55 32.49
N ASP A 88 -3.49 0.08 33.61
CA ASP A 88 -2.53 0.37 34.66
C ASP A 88 -2.17 -0.95 35.37
N PHE A 89 -0.95 -1.42 35.14
CA PHE A 89 -0.37 -2.59 35.80
C PHE A 89 0.42 -2.21 37.05
N SER A 90 0.32 -0.96 37.53
CA SER A 90 0.98 -0.56 38.76
C SER A 90 0.41 -1.33 39.96
N VAL A 91 1.32 -1.79 40.80
CA VAL A 91 0.99 -2.43 42.08
C VAL A 91 1.37 -1.45 43.17
N THR A 92 0.41 -1.10 44.03
CA THR A 92 0.67 -0.23 45.18
C THR A 92 1.69 -0.89 46.10
N VAL A 93 2.89 -0.32 46.18
CA VAL A 93 3.92 -0.77 47.11
C VAL A 93 3.53 -0.31 48.52
N PRO A 94 3.36 -1.22 49.49
CA PRO A 94 3.09 -0.84 50.87
C PRO A 94 4.27 -0.03 51.44
N LYS A 95 3.99 1.03 52.18
CA LYS A 95 5.03 1.81 52.87
C LYS A 95 5.70 0.93 53.93
N GLU A 96 6.95 0.57 53.69
CA GLU A 96 7.81 0.01 54.73
C GLU A 96 8.25 1.12 55.70
N ALA A 97 8.37 0.77 56.98
CA ALA A 97 8.93 1.68 57.97
C ALA A 97 10.38 2.00 57.60
N ILE A 98 10.63 3.24 57.20
CA ILE A 98 11.96 3.70 56.84
C ILE A 98 12.71 4.03 58.13
N GLY A 99 13.84 3.35 58.35
CA GLY A 99 14.74 3.62 59.46
C GLY A 99 15.11 2.35 60.22
N ARG A 100 16.36 1.91 60.07
CA ARG A 100 16.97 1.01 61.06
C ARG A 100 17.32 1.87 62.28
N ALA A 101 17.07 1.37 63.49
CA ALA A 101 17.60 2.00 64.69
C ALA A 101 19.11 2.22 64.50
N ASN A 102 19.56 3.47 64.63
CA ASN A 102 20.94 3.84 64.37
C ASN A 102 21.87 2.98 65.25
N PRO A 103 22.71 2.08 64.69
CA PRO A 103 23.58 1.22 65.50
C PRO A 103 24.72 2.00 66.17
N PHE A 104 24.93 3.26 65.80
CA PHE A 104 25.95 4.15 66.33
C PHE A 104 25.45 5.03 67.48
N VAL A 105 24.14 5.05 67.79
CA VAL A 105 23.73 5.66 69.07
C VAL A 105 24.16 4.73 70.21
N SER A 106 24.84 5.31 71.19
CA SER A 106 25.20 4.60 72.41
C SER A 106 23.95 4.01 73.05
N THR A 107 23.94 2.69 73.24
CA THR A 107 22.85 1.97 73.89
C THR A 107 22.55 2.56 75.27
N GLU A 108 21.29 2.52 75.71
CA GLU A 108 20.88 3.14 76.98
C GLU A 108 21.73 2.69 78.18
N TRP A 109 22.17 1.44 78.20
CA TRP A 109 23.03 0.93 79.25
C TRP A 109 24.42 1.59 79.25
N LYS A 110 24.99 1.92 78.08
CA LYS A 110 26.27 2.65 77.95
C LYS A 110 26.11 4.09 78.44
N LEU A 111 25.00 4.74 78.12
CA LEU A 111 24.69 6.09 78.62
C LEU A 111 24.51 6.09 80.15
N LYS A 112 23.81 5.10 80.70
CA LYS A 112 23.64 4.93 82.16
C LYS A 112 24.97 4.61 82.86
N ALA A 113 25.84 3.81 82.24
CA ALA A 113 27.17 3.50 82.77
C ALA A 113 28.06 4.75 82.83
N LEU A 114 28.12 5.52 81.73
CA LEU A 114 28.87 6.78 81.67
C LEU A 114 28.34 7.84 82.66
N ALA A 115 27.02 7.90 82.87
CA ALA A 115 26.43 8.79 83.86
C ALA A 115 26.80 8.40 85.30
N ARG A 116 26.89 7.10 85.61
CA ARG A 116 27.34 6.60 86.91
C ARG A 116 28.82 6.86 87.15
N GLU A 117 29.68 6.67 86.15
CA GLU A 117 31.12 7.01 86.26
C GLU A 117 31.33 8.51 86.47
N LYS A 118 30.62 9.37 85.73
CA LYS A 118 30.69 10.83 85.95
C LYS A 118 30.17 11.26 87.32
N ALA A 119 29.18 10.57 87.87
CA ALA A 119 28.67 10.83 89.22
C ALA A 119 29.64 10.33 90.30
N ALA A 120 30.35 9.22 90.06
CA ALA A 120 31.32 8.65 90.98
C ALA A 120 32.69 9.38 90.97
N GLY A 121 33.08 9.97 89.84
CA GLY A 121 34.31 10.75 89.67
C GLY A 121 34.25 12.20 90.17
N LYS A 122 33.09 12.67 90.65
CA LYS A 122 32.98 13.92 91.42
C LYS A 122 33.24 13.64 92.89
N LYS A 123 34.51 13.51 93.27
CA LYS A 123 35.01 13.69 94.64
C LYS A 123 36.29 14.50 94.61
#